data_AF-A0A928ZPJ3-F1
#
_entry.id   AF-A0A928ZPJ3-F1
#
_cell.length_a   1.000
_cell.length_b   1.000
_cell.length_c   1.000
_cell.angle_alpha   90.00
_cell.angle_beta   90.00
_cell.angle_gamma   90.00
#
_symmetry.space_group_name_H-M   'P 1'
#
loop_
_entity.id
_entity.type
_entity.pdbx_description
1 polymer ?
#
loop_
_entity_poly.entity_id
_entity_poly.type
_entity_poly.pdbx_seq_one_letter_code
_entity_poly.pdbx_strand_id
1 'polypeptide(L)'
;MLKLSKLNLGQKFTLMLLGVFLAGILMSGIALSKLLNYTAQAELTSKALMLMETMNSVRQYTVDEVRPELSERSEANFLPETVPSYSAHTVFSTLQSNSDYKDFFYKEAVLNPTVPKDKADQFEASLVSQFKQPNSRPDLEGFRDSPDGKLYYIARPIQIKQEACLTCHSTVERAPKSMVALYGDQGGFGWELNEIVGTQIISVPAARVFQKANRSLWITLGVFSGVFAIAILLVNLWLKRYVVRPINRMAATAEAVSTGDTQAEFVKWSDDEVGKLTDSFNRMRLSLQMAMQRLERHRRKRKGSSGAGS
;
A
#
# COMPACT_ATOMS: atom_id res chain seq x y z
N MET A 1 32.71 -6.06 -2.01
CA MET A 1 32.71 -6.63 -0.65
C MET A 1 33.70 -5.85 0.23
N LEU A 2 33.23 -4.94 1.09
CA LEU A 2 34.10 -4.24 2.03
C LEU A 2 34.64 -5.26 3.05
N LYS A 3 35.97 -5.38 3.18
CA LYS A 3 36.60 -6.23 4.22
C LYS A 3 36.31 -5.61 5.59
N LEU A 4 35.30 -6.15 6.28
CA LEU A 4 34.87 -5.78 7.65
C LEU A 4 36.02 -5.75 8.66
N SER A 5 37.12 -6.48 8.39
CA SER A 5 38.29 -6.55 9.27
C SER A 5 39.07 -5.24 9.40
N LYS A 6 38.97 -4.30 8.45
CA LYS A 6 39.70 -3.01 8.50
C LYS A 6 38.93 -1.86 9.16
N LEU A 7 37.71 -2.11 9.64
CA LEU A 7 36.84 -1.07 10.20
C LEU A 7 37.01 -0.94 11.71
N ASN A 8 36.99 0.31 12.20
CA ASN A 8 36.99 0.59 13.63
C ASN A 8 35.65 0.15 14.25
N LEU A 9 35.65 -0.11 15.56
CA LEU A 9 34.48 -0.64 16.29
C LEU A 9 33.20 0.16 16.02
N GLY A 10 33.29 1.50 16.00
CA GLY A 10 32.14 2.37 15.70
C GLY A 10 31.58 2.15 14.28
N GLN A 11 32.43 1.98 13.27
CA GLN A 11 31.98 1.76 11.88
C GLN A 11 31.28 0.41 11.72
N LYS A 12 31.80 -0.65 12.37
CA LYS A 12 31.15 -1.97 12.37
C LYS A 12 29.75 -1.88 12.98
N PHE A 13 29.62 -1.16 14.09
CA PHE A 13 28.35 -0.95 14.77
C PHE A 13 27.37 -0.13 13.91
N THR A 14 27.84 0.97 13.29
CA THR A 14 27.01 1.76 12.37
C THR A 14 26.51 0.93 11.19
N LEU A 15 27.37 0.09 10.58
CA LEU A 15 26.96 -0.76 9.46
C LEU A 15 25.94 -1.82 9.89
N MET A 16 26.10 -2.41 11.08
CA MET A 16 25.12 -3.34 11.64
C MET A 16 23.76 -2.65 11.84
N LEU A 17 23.74 -1.47 12.47
CA LEU A 17 22.52 -0.69 12.66
C LEU A 17 21.84 -0.33 11.34
N LEU A 18 22.62 0.11 10.35
CA LEU A 18 22.12 0.40 9.01
C LEU A 18 21.53 -0.84 8.33
N GLY A 19 22.17 -2.00 8.47
CA GLY A 19 21.67 -3.26 7.92
C GLY A 19 20.31 -3.66 8.52
N VAL A 20 20.19 -3.64 9.85
CA VAL A 20 18.93 -3.93 10.55
C VAL A 20 17.84 -2.95 10.13
N PHE A 21 18.18 -1.67 10.03
CA PHE A 21 17.26 -0.62 9.65
C PHE A 21 16.77 -0.74 8.21
N LEU A 22 17.67 -0.97 7.25
CA LEU A 22 17.30 -1.17 5.84
C LEU A 22 16.39 -2.39 5.68
N ALA A 23 16.68 -3.48 6.38
CA ALA A 23 15.80 -4.65 6.41
C ALA A 23 14.43 -4.31 7.01
N GLY A 24 14.40 -3.55 8.11
CA GLY A 24 13.17 -3.07 8.75
C GLY A 24 12.31 -2.21 7.83
N ILE A 25 12.88 -1.17 7.21
CA ILE A 25 12.16 -0.32 6.25
C ILE A 25 11.62 -1.16 5.10
N LEU A 26 12.42 -2.07 4.55
CA LEU A 26 12.01 -2.85 3.40
C LEU A 26 10.82 -3.77 3.75
N MET A 27 10.90 -4.49 4.87
CA MET A 27 9.79 -5.32 5.34
C MET A 27 8.53 -4.51 5.66
N SER A 28 8.67 -3.44 6.45
CA SER A 28 7.54 -2.58 6.82
C SER A 28 6.95 -1.85 5.61
N GLY A 29 7.78 -1.42 4.66
CA GLY A 29 7.35 -0.77 3.43
C GLY A 29 6.56 -1.71 2.52
N ILE A 30 7.00 -2.96 2.38
CA ILE A 30 6.24 -3.98 1.64
C ILE A 30 4.90 -4.26 2.34
N ALA A 31 4.90 -4.45 3.66
CA ALA A 31 3.68 -4.70 4.42
C ALA A 31 2.68 -3.53 4.32
N LEU A 32 3.16 -2.30 4.51
CA LEU A 32 2.35 -1.09 4.42
C LEU A 32 1.82 -0.86 3.00
N SER A 33 2.64 -1.08 1.97
CA SER A 33 2.22 -0.99 0.57
C SER A 33 1.09 -1.97 0.26
N LYS A 34 1.20 -3.23 0.69
CA LYS A 34 0.13 -4.22 0.55
C LYS A 34 -1.15 -3.79 1.26
N LEU A 35 -1.05 -3.33 2.51
CA LEU A 35 -2.20 -2.88 3.29
C LEU A 35 -2.91 -1.69 2.64
N LEU A 36 -2.14 -0.69 2.19
CA LEU A 36 -2.68 0.51 1.55
C LEU A 36 -3.34 0.19 0.21
N ASN A 37 -2.76 -0.70 -0.60
CA ASN A 37 -3.37 -1.13 -1.86
C ASN A 37 -4.66 -1.93 -1.63
N TYR A 38 -4.68 -2.82 -0.63
CA TYR A 38 -5.88 -3.57 -0.25
C TYR A 38 -7.00 -2.62 0.22
N THR A 39 -6.66 -1.66 1.08
CA THR A 39 -7.61 -0.66 1.58
C THR A 39 -8.14 0.22 0.45
N ALA A 40 -7.26 0.65 -0.47
CA ALA A 40 -7.64 1.43 -1.65
C ALA A 40 -8.62 0.67 -2.55
N GLN A 41 -8.37 -0.60 -2.82
CA GLN A 41 -9.30 -1.43 -3.59
C GLN A 41 -10.63 -1.60 -2.86
N ALA A 42 -10.62 -1.92 -1.57
CA ALA A 42 -11.84 -2.06 -0.78
C ALA A 42 -12.69 -0.77 -0.75
N GLU A 43 -12.05 0.40 -0.68
CA GLU A 43 -12.73 1.70 -0.78
C GLU A 43 -13.40 1.88 -2.16
N LEU A 44 -12.72 1.52 -3.25
CA LEU A 44 -13.27 1.57 -4.60
C LEU A 44 -14.45 0.60 -4.75
N THR A 45 -14.32 -0.63 -4.27
CA THR A 45 -15.38 -1.65 -4.27
C THR A 45 -16.61 -1.16 -3.53
N SER A 46 -16.44 -0.63 -2.31
CA SER A 46 -17.56 -0.14 -1.50
C SER A 46 -18.30 1.01 -2.18
N LYS A 47 -17.58 1.97 -2.77
CA LYS A 47 -18.17 3.09 -3.52
C LYS A 47 -18.93 2.61 -4.75
N ALA A 48 -18.34 1.70 -5.53
CA ALA A 48 -18.96 1.19 -6.74
C ALA A 48 -20.23 0.37 -6.43
N LEU A 49 -20.19 -0.47 -5.40
CA LEU A 49 -21.35 -1.23 -4.92
C LEU A 49 -22.46 -0.32 -4.40
N MET A 50 -22.13 0.70 -3.61
CA MET A 50 -23.11 1.66 -3.09
C MET A 50 -23.83 2.36 -4.25
N LEU A 51 -23.10 2.80 -5.27
CA LEU A 51 -23.69 3.43 -6.46
C LEU A 51 -24.55 2.45 -7.25
N MET A 52 -24.09 1.20 -7.43
CA MET A 52 -24.86 0.16 -8.11
C MET A 52 -26.18 -0.12 -7.39
N GLU A 53 -26.14 -0.28 -6.07
CA GLU A 53 -27.34 -0.55 -5.27
C GLU A 53 -28.28 0.65 -5.20
N THR A 54 -27.73 1.86 -5.23
CA THR A 54 -28.54 3.09 -5.36
C THR A 54 -29.27 3.11 -6.71
N MET A 55 -28.60 2.76 -7.81
CA MET A 55 -29.25 2.69 -9.13
C MET A 55 -30.29 1.57 -9.19
N ASN A 56 -30.03 0.44 -8.56
CA ASN A 56 -31.02 -0.64 -8.42
C ASN A 56 -32.23 -0.19 -7.59
N SER A 57 -32.03 0.63 -6.56
CA SER A 57 -33.13 1.21 -5.79
C SER A 57 -33.97 2.18 -6.63
N VAL A 58 -33.33 3.00 -7.47
CA VAL A 58 -34.04 3.88 -8.45
C VAL A 58 -34.83 3.06 -9.45
N ARG A 59 -34.27 1.96 -9.96
CA ARG A 59 -34.96 1.01 -10.84
C ARG A 59 -36.19 0.45 -10.15
N GLN A 60 -36.04 -0.03 -8.91
CA GLN A 60 -37.12 -0.63 -8.14
C GLN A 60 -38.24 0.39 -7.87
N TYR A 61 -37.89 1.62 -7.45
CA TYR A 61 -38.85 2.71 -7.30
C TYR A 61 -39.63 3.00 -8.59
N THR A 62 -38.96 2.93 -9.74
CA THR A 62 -39.63 3.12 -11.04
C THR A 62 -40.66 2.03 -11.32
N VAL A 63 -40.36 0.78 -10.97
CA VAL A 63 -41.28 -0.35 -11.14
C VAL A 63 -42.49 -0.24 -10.21
N ASP A 64 -42.22 0.07 -8.94
CA ASP A 64 -43.22 -0.02 -7.86
C ASP A 64 -44.12 1.21 -7.79
N GLU A 65 -43.56 2.41 -7.99
CA GLU A 65 -44.26 3.68 -7.73
C GLU A 65 -44.56 4.46 -9.01
N VAL A 66 -43.65 4.49 -9.99
CA VAL A 66 -43.80 5.33 -11.19
C VAL A 66 -44.62 4.66 -12.27
N ARG A 67 -44.31 3.39 -12.59
CA ARG A 67 -44.95 2.66 -13.68
C ARG A 67 -46.47 2.51 -13.51
N PRO A 68 -47.02 2.17 -12.31
CA PRO A 68 -48.47 2.02 -12.16
C PRO A 68 -49.24 3.30 -12.52
N GLU A 69 -48.71 4.46 -12.12
CA GLU A 69 -49.36 5.77 -12.31
C GLU A 69 -49.31 6.30 -13.76
N LEU A 70 -48.37 5.79 -14.56
CA LEU A 70 -48.11 6.29 -15.91
C LEU A 70 -48.40 5.26 -17.01
N SER A 71 -48.78 4.03 -16.66
CA SER A 71 -48.95 2.92 -17.61
C SER A 71 -49.97 3.23 -18.71
N GLU A 72 -51.17 3.68 -18.35
CA GLU A 72 -52.24 4.04 -19.30
C GLU A 72 -51.80 5.13 -20.29
N ARG A 73 -51.09 6.16 -19.79
CA ARG A 73 -50.57 7.24 -20.63
C ARG A 73 -49.44 6.75 -21.55
N SER A 74 -48.60 5.84 -21.06
CA SER A 74 -47.47 5.26 -21.78
C SER A 74 -47.91 4.37 -22.96
N GLU A 75 -49.08 3.73 -22.85
CA GLU A 75 -49.68 2.97 -23.95
C GLU A 75 -50.02 3.87 -25.14
N ALA A 76 -50.58 5.06 -24.89
CA ALA A 76 -50.92 6.03 -25.93
C ALA A 76 -49.67 6.72 -26.50
N ASN A 77 -48.77 7.20 -25.63
CA ASN A 77 -47.51 7.85 -26.00
C ASN A 77 -46.41 7.33 -25.09
N PHE A 78 -45.43 6.62 -25.63
CA PHE A 78 -44.43 5.92 -24.82
C PHE A 78 -43.67 6.90 -23.92
N LEU A 79 -43.74 6.67 -22.62
CA LEU A 79 -43.07 7.47 -21.59
C LEU A 79 -41.84 6.71 -21.09
N PRO A 80 -40.60 7.12 -21.46
CA PRO A 80 -39.37 6.47 -21.01
C PRO A 80 -39.25 6.41 -19.48
N GLU A 81 -39.88 7.32 -18.75
CA GLU A 81 -39.92 7.38 -17.29
C GLU A 81 -40.54 6.12 -16.65
N THR A 82 -41.32 5.35 -17.41
CA THR A 82 -41.86 4.05 -16.99
C THR A 82 -40.84 2.91 -17.06
N VAL A 83 -39.67 3.14 -17.68
CA VAL A 83 -38.61 2.15 -17.88
C VAL A 83 -37.55 2.31 -16.79
N PRO A 84 -37.28 1.28 -15.96
CA PRO A 84 -36.34 1.38 -14.84
C PRO A 84 -34.92 1.82 -15.24
N SER A 85 -34.42 1.35 -16.39
CA SER A 85 -33.10 1.74 -16.88
C SER A 85 -33.02 3.20 -17.25
N TYR A 86 -34.08 3.78 -17.84
CA TYR A 86 -34.12 5.19 -18.18
C TYR A 86 -33.98 6.07 -16.93
N SER A 87 -34.73 5.78 -15.87
CA SER A 87 -34.64 6.50 -14.60
C SER A 87 -33.25 6.40 -13.97
N ALA A 88 -32.68 5.19 -13.90
CA ALA A 88 -31.34 4.99 -13.35
C ALA A 88 -30.27 5.76 -14.14
N HIS A 89 -30.29 5.67 -15.47
CA HIS A 89 -29.37 6.44 -16.32
C HIS A 89 -29.53 7.96 -16.14
N THR A 90 -30.76 8.46 -16.02
CA THR A 90 -31.05 9.89 -15.88
C THR A 90 -30.59 10.42 -14.52
N VAL A 91 -30.87 9.68 -13.43
CA VAL A 91 -30.39 10.03 -12.08
C VAL A 91 -28.87 9.98 -12.03
N PHE A 92 -28.23 8.95 -12.60
CA PHE A 92 -26.77 8.87 -12.62
C PHE A 92 -26.13 9.98 -13.47
N SER A 93 -26.74 10.35 -14.60
CA SER A 93 -26.27 11.49 -15.41
C SER A 93 -26.37 12.80 -14.63
N THR A 94 -27.40 12.96 -13.80
CA THR A 94 -27.51 14.10 -12.88
C THR A 94 -26.38 14.08 -11.84
N LEU A 95 -26.03 12.90 -11.29
CA LEU A 95 -24.87 12.77 -10.41
C LEU A 95 -23.57 13.20 -11.11
N GLN A 96 -23.35 12.79 -12.36
CA GLN A 96 -22.18 13.18 -13.17
C GLN A 96 -22.08 14.70 -13.44
N SER A 97 -23.18 15.45 -13.33
CA SER A 97 -23.14 16.92 -13.45
C SER A 97 -22.37 17.59 -12.32
N ASN A 98 -22.21 16.91 -11.17
CA ASN A 98 -21.34 17.36 -10.09
C ASN A 98 -19.87 17.06 -10.45
N SER A 99 -19.01 18.08 -10.33
CA SER A 99 -17.58 17.99 -10.65
C SER A 99 -16.83 16.89 -9.91
N ASP A 100 -17.30 16.49 -8.72
CA ASP A 100 -16.67 15.43 -7.91
C ASP A 100 -16.97 14.03 -8.45
N TYR A 101 -18.03 13.88 -9.25
CA TYR A 101 -18.52 12.60 -9.77
C TYR A 101 -18.52 12.51 -11.30
N LYS A 102 -18.07 13.54 -12.01
CA LYS A 102 -18.03 13.59 -13.48
C LYS A 102 -17.30 12.41 -14.14
N ASP A 103 -16.31 11.82 -13.45
CA ASP A 103 -15.46 10.73 -13.94
C ASP A 103 -15.97 9.34 -13.46
N PHE A 104 -17.17 9.29 -12.88
CA PHE A 104 -17.86 8.05 -12.53
C PHE A 104 -18.79 7.67 -13.67
N PHE A 105 -18.94 6.39 -13.96
CA PHE A 105 -19.76 5.92 -15.07
C PHE A 105 -20.71 4.82 -14.61
N TYR A 106 -21.94 4.90 -15.08
CA TYR A 106 -22.94 3.84 -15.00
C TYR A 106 -23.40 3.50 -16.40
N LYS A 107 -23.43 2.21 -16.72
CA LYS A 107 -23.97 1.73 -17.98
C LYS A 107 -24.69 0.41 -17.79
N GLU A 108 -25.82 0.26 -18.44
CA GLU A 108 -26.45 -1.04 -18.67
C GLU A 108 -26.04 -1.52 -20.07
N ALA A 109 -24.89 -2.20 -20.14
CA ALA A 109 -24.29 -2.61 -21.40
C ALA A 109 -24.96 -3.89 -21.91
N VAL A 110 -25.75 -3.79 -22.97
CA VAL A 110 -26.56 -4.88 -23.52
C VAL A 110 -26.04 -5.30 -24.89
N LEU A 111 -26.04 -6.60 -25.19
CA LEU A 111 -25.58 -7.12 -26.47
C LEU A 111 -26.47 -6.69 -27.62
N ASN A 112 -27.79 -6.61 -27.41
CA ASN A 112 -28.77 -6.08 -28.35
C ASN A 112 -29.69 -5.06 -27.65
N PRO A 113 -29.30 -3.78 -27.51
CA PRO A 113 -30.07 -2.77 -26.80
C PRO A 113 -31.15 -2.14 -27.68
N THR A 114 -32.19 -1.59 -27.06
CA THR A 114 -33.12 -0.65 -27.71
C THR A 114 -32.45 0.69 -28.03
N VAL A 115 -31.56 1.17 -27.15
CA VAL A 115 -30.87 2.44 -27.33
C VAL A 115 -29.41 2.20 -27.76
N PRO A 116 -28.93 2.74 -28.89
CA PRO A 116 -27.58 2.46 -29.40
C PRO A 116 -26.43 2.75 -28.42
N LYS A 117 -26.57 3.76 -27.55
CA LYS A 117 -25.55 4.12 -26.55
C LYS A 117 -25.28 3.02 -25.52
N ASP A 118 -26.27 2.14 -25.31
CA ASP A 118 -26.23 1.05 -24.34
C ASP A 118 -25.63 -0.23 -24.94
N LYS A 119 -25.22 -0.19 -26.22
CA LYS A 119 -24.56 -1.31 -26.88
C LYS A 119 -23.28 -1.65 -26.14
N ALA A 120 -23.15 -2.90 -25.74
CA ALA A 120 -21.94 -3.41 -25.11
C ALA A 120 -20.74 -3.23 -26.05
N ASP A 121 -19.66 -2.64 -25.53
CA ASP A 121 -18.37 -2.65 -26.21
C ASP A 121 -17.71 -4.03 -26.12
N GLN A 122 -16.50 -4.19 -26.68
CA GLN A 122 -15.79 -5.46 -26.67
C GLN A 122 -15.47 -5.95 -25.25
N PHE A 123 -15.14 -5.03 -24.34
CA PHE A 123 -14.83 -5.37 -22.95
C PHE A 123 -16.09 -5.78 -22.19
N GLU A 124 -17.17 -5.02 -22.32
CA GLU A 124 -18.47 -5.29 -21.71
C GLU A 124 -19.08 -6.60 -22.22
N ALA A 125 -19.00 -6.86 -23.53
CA ALA A 125 -19.44 -8.12 -24.13
C ALA A 125 -18.65 -9.32 -23.56
N SER A 126 -17.35 -9.15 -23.30
CA SER A 126 -16.53 -10.19 -22.67
C SER A 126 -16.96 -10.50 -21.23
N LEU A 127 -17.48 -9.51 -20.48
CA LEU A 127 -18.06 -9.72 -19.16
C LEU A 127 -19.37 -10.52 -19.28
N VAL A 128 -20.22 -10.20 -20.26
CA VAL A 128 -21.45 -10.96 -20.53
C VAL A 128 -21.13 -12.42 -20.84
N SER A 129 -20.11 -12.70 -21.67
CA SER A 129 -19.65 -14.06 -21.94
C SER A 129 -19.15 -14.79 -20.69
N GLN A 130 -18.46 -14.08 -19.77
CA GLN A 130 -18.01 -14.65 -18.50
C GLN A 130 -19.19 -14.97 -17.57
N PHE A 131 -20.24 -14.15 -17.52
CA PHE A 131 -21.44 -14.43 -16.74
C PHE A 131 -22.23 -15.64 -17.24
N LYS A 132 -22.13 -15.97 -18.54
CA LYS A 132 -22.77 -17.16 -19.12
C LYS A 132 -22.06 -18.48 -18.76
N GLN A 133 -20.90 -18.45 -18.09
CA GLN A 133 -20.20 -19.67 -17.68
C GLN A 133 -20.83 -20.31 -16.43
N PRO A 134 -20.87 -21.66 -16.30
CA PRO A 134 -21.57 -22.35 -15.21
C PRO A 134 -21.12 -21.99 -13.79
N ASN A 135 -19.86 -21.58 -13.61
CA ASN A 135 -19.27 -21.25 -12.31
C ASN A 135 -18.95 -19.75 -12.19
N SER A 136 -19.69 -18.91 -12.92
CA SER A 136 -19.46 -17.47 -12.88
C SER A 136 -19.78 -16.90 -11.51
N ARG A 137 -19.01 -15.89 -11.11
CA ARG A 137 -19.27 -15.14 -9.87
C ARG A 137 -20.49 -14.24 -10.08
N PRO A 138 -21.26 -13.94 -9.02
CA PRO A 138 -22.39 -13.02 -9.12
C PRO A 138 -21.96 -11.62 -9.56
N ASP A 139 -20.76 -11.21 -9.10
CA ASP A 139 -20.15 -9.93 -9.41
C ASP A 139 -18.78 -10.20 -10.06
N LEU A 140 -18.49 -9.47 -11.15
CA LEU A 140 -17.15 -9.38 -11.73
C LEU A 140 -16.57 -8.00 -11.44
N GLU A 141 -15.30 -7.95 -11.05
CA GLU A 141 -14.63 -6.71 -10.72
C GLU A 141 -13.19 -6.70 -11.22
N GLY A 142 -12.66 -5.49 -11.42
CA GLY A 142 -11.28 -5.34 -11.84
C GLY A 142 -10.95 -3.93 -12.27
N PHE A 143 -9.91 -3.81 -13.07
CA PHE A 143 -9.47 -2.55 -13.62
C PHE A 143 -9.59 -2.57 -15.14
N ARG A 144 -9.99 -1.43 -15.71
CA ARG A 144 -9.95 -1.18 -17.16
C ARG A 144 -9.24 0.14 -17.43
N ASP A 145 -8.49 0.18 -18.51
CA ASP A 145 -7.88 1.42 -18.97
C ASP A 145 -8.93 2.31 -19.66
N SER A 146 -8.78 3.63 -19.53
CA SER A 146 -9.61 4.67 -20.15
C SER A 146 -8.70 5.83 -20.57
N PRO A 147 -9.07 6.67 -21.55
CA PRO A 147 -8.29 7.86 -21.91
C PRO A 147 -7.93 8.76 -20.71
N ASP A 148 -8.82 8.86 -19.72
CA ASP A 148 -8.64 9.68 -18.51
C ASP A 148 -7.93 8.94 -17.36
N GLY A 149 -7.49 7.70 -17.58
CA GLY A 149 -6.74 6.88 -16.63
C GLY A 149 -7.45 5.57 -16.25
N LYS A 150 -6.88 4.85 -15.27
CA LYS A 150 -7.44 3.57 -14.83
C LYS A 150 -8.76 3.73 -14.08
N LEU A 151 -9.76 3.00 -14.53
CA LEU A 151 -11.05 2.84 -13.87
C LEU A 151 -11.10 1.51 -13.14
N TYR A 152 -11.58 1.50 -11.91
CA TYR A 152 -12.02 0.28 -11.24
C TYR A 152 -13.48 0.06 -11.59
N TYR A 153 -13.85 -1.16 -11.97
CA TYR A 153 -15.23 -1.49 -12.31
C TYR A 153 -15.76 -2.61 -11.42
N ILE A 154 -17.07 -2.57 -11.20
CA ILE A 154 -17.85 -3.71 -10.77
C ILE A 154 -19.01 -3.91 -11.74
N ALA A 155 -19.27 -5.17 -12.07
CA ALA A 155 -20.24 -5.58 -13.06
C ALA A 155 -21.15 -6.69 -12.51
N ARG A 156 -22.43 -6.62 -12.85
CA ARG A 156 -23.44 -7.65 -12.56
C ARG A 156 -24.17 -8.07 -13.83
N PRO A 157 -24.61 -9.33 -13.95
CA PRO A 157 -25.35 -9.76 -15.13
C PRO A 157 -26.76 -9.16 -15.16
N ILE A 158 -27.20 -8.73 -16.34
CA ILE A 158 -28.61 -8.44 -16.61
C ILE A 158 -29.24 -9.73 -17.11
N GLN A 159 -29.83 -10.48 -16.17
CA GLN A 159 -30.58 -11.69 -16.48
C GLN A 159 -32.09 -11.41 -16.52
N ILE A 160 -32.77 -11.86 -17.56
CA ILE A 160 -34.22 -11.71 -17.70
C ILE A 160 -34.94 -12.70 -16.78
N LYS A 161 -35.22 -12.27 -15.54
CA LYS A 161 -35.89 -13.11 -14.54
C LYS A 161 -37.41 -12.95 -14.50
N GLN A 162 -37.95 -11.93 -15.14
CA GLN A 162 -39.37 -11.59 -15.08
C GLN A 162 -39.99 -11.58 -16.48
N GLU A 163 -41.16 -12.20 -16.63
CA GLU A 163 -41.91 -12.19 -17.89
C GLU A 163 -42.34 -10.78 -18.32
N ALA A 164 -42.49 -9.85 -17.37
CA ALA A 164 -42.82 -8.46 -17.65
C ALA A 164 -41.80 -7.79 -18.60
N CYS A 165 -40.54 -8.22 -18.60
CA CYS A 165 -39.52 -7.74 -19.54
C CYS A 165 -39.87 -8.15 -20.99
N LEU A 166 -40.46 -9.33 -21.16
CA LEU A 166 -40.81 -9.90 -22.46
C LEU A 166 -42.04 -9.24 -23.09
N THR A 167 -42.80 -8.43 -22.33
CA THR A 167 -43.85 -7.58 -22.91
C THR A 167 -43.28 -6.60 -23.93
N CYS A 168 -42.08 -6.06 -23.69
CA CYS A 168 -41.45 -5.11 -24.61
C CYS A 168 -40.32 -5.74 -25.44
N HIS A 169 -39.62 -6.75 -24.92
CA HIS A 169 -38.36 -7.23 -25.50
C HIS A 169 -38.41 -8.61 -26.16
N SER A 170 -39.57 -9.26 -26.25
CA SER A 170 -39.69 -10.56 -26.93
C SER A 170 -39.70 -10.40 -28.46
N THR A 171 -40.81 -9.95 -29.04
CA THR A 171 -40.94 -9.69 -30.48
C THR A 171 -41.49 -8.29 -30.72
N VAL A 172 -41.26 -7.76 -31.92
CA VAL A 172 -41.70 -6.43 -32.33
C VAL A 172 -43.23 -6.31 -32.29
N GLU A 173 -43.94 -7.38 -32.64
CA GLU A 173 -45.41 -7.40 -32.70
C GLU A 173 -46.06 -7.36 -31.31
N ARG A 174 -45.38 -7.89 -30.29
CA ARG A 174 -45.86 -7.89 -28.91
C ARG A 174 -45.53 -6.60 -28.17
N ALA A 175 -44.49 -5.89 -28.61
CA ALA A 175 -44.07 -4.64 -27.98
C ALA A 175 -45.12 -3.53 -28.13
N PRO A 176 -45.20 -2.58 -27.18
CA PRO A 176 -46.06 -1.42 -27.31
C PRO A 176 -45.78 -0.67 -28.62
N LYS A 177 -46.81 -0.41 -29.42
CA LYS A 177 -46.67 0.29 -30.71
C LYS A 177 -46.04 1.67 -30.55
N SER A 178 -46.36 2.35 -29.44
CA SER A 178 -45.78 3.64 -29.07
C SER A 178 -44.27 3.56 -28.85
N MET A 179 -43.76 2.46 -28.29
CA MET A 179 -42.32 2.20 -28.11
C MET A 179 -41.64 2.00 -29.47
N VAL A 180 -42.20 1.12 -30.32
CA VAL A 180 -41.64 0.81 -31.65
C VAL A 180 -41.64 2.06 -32.53
N ALA A 181 -42.67 2.91 -32.43
CA ALA A 181 -42.71 4.18 -33.14
C ALA A 181 -41.58 5.15 -32.71
N LEU A 182 -41.17 5.11 -31.44
CA LEU A 182 -40.13 5.98 -30.89
C LEU A 182 -38.71 5.45 -31.14
N TYR A 183 -38.49 4.15 -30.99
CA TYR A 183 -37.15 3.53 -31.01
C TYR A 183 -36.87 2.67 -32.25
N GLY A 184 -37.88 2.38 -33.06
CA GLY A 184 -37.80 1.46 -34.19
C GLY A 184 -37.87 -0.01 -33.79
N ASP A 185 -37.64 -0.88 -34.77
CA ASP A 185 -37.78 -2.35 -34.69
C ASP A 185 -36.43 -3.10 -34.76
N GLN A 186 -35.31 -2.37 -34.87
CA GLN A 186 -34.00 -2.96 -35.18
C GLN A 186 -33.24 -3.53 -33.97
N GLY A 187 -33.57 -3.10 -32.75
CA GLY A 187 -32.77 -3.42 -31.56
C GLY A 187 -33.60 -3.54 -30.28
N GLY A 188 -33.15 -4.38 -29.35
CA GLY A 188 -33.82 -4.60 -28.08
C GLY A 188 -34.97 -5.61 -28.13
N PHE A 189 -34.97 -6.52 -29.10
CA PHE A 189 -35.92 -7.62 -29.21
C PHE A 189 -35.19 -8.97 -29.25
N GLY A 190 -35.96 -10.06 -29.16
CA GLY A 190 -35.47 -11.43 -29.20
C GLY A 190 -34.93 -11.94 -27.87
N TRP A 191 -35.25 -11.29 -26.75
CA TRP A 191 -34.81 -11.75 -25.43
C TRP A 191 -35.63 -12.93 -24.95
N GLU A 192 -34.97 -13.86 -24.24
CA GLU A 192 -35.61 -15.04 -23.66
C GLU A 192 -35.59 -15.02 -22.12
N LEU A 193 -36.54 -15.73 -21.51
CA LEU A 193 -36.58 -15.87 -20.05
C LEU A 193 -35.33 -16.64 -19.57
N ASN A 194 -34.72 -16.15 -18.50
CA ASN A 194 -33.45 -16.59 -17.92
C ASN A 194 -32.19 -16.29 -18.75
N GLU A 195 -32.32 -15.61 -19.89
CA GLU A 195 -31.17 -15.21 -20.68
C GLU A 195 -30.39 -14.07 -20.00
N ILE A 196 -29.06 -14.12 -20.08
CA ILE A 196 -28.18 -13.00 -19.74
C ILE A 196 -27.97 -12.16 -21.01
N VAL A 197 -28.64 -11.01 -21.08
CA VAL A 197 -28.65 -10.14 -22.27
C VAL A 197 -27.58 -9.05 -22.22
N GLY A 198 -27.05 -8.78 -21.03
CA GLY A 198 -26.12 -7.67 -20.80
C GLY A 198 -25.48 -7.69 -19.41
N THR A 199 -24.85 -6.58 -19.06
CA THR A 199 -24.28 -6.35 -17.74
C THR A 199 -24.51 -4.92 -17.28
N GLN A 200 -24.88 -4.75 -16.01
CA GLN A 200 -24.81 -3.46 -15.34
C GLN A 200 -23.39 -3.24 -14.88
N ILE A 201 -22.78 -2.11 -15.24
CA ILE A 201 -21.42 -1.78 -14.87
C ILE A 201 -21.36 -0.40 -14.22
N ILE A 202 -20.72 -0.34 -13.05
CA ILE A 202 -20.27 0.91 -12.43
C ILE A 202 -18.76 0.98 -12.58
N SER A 203 -18.26 2.09 -13.12
CA SER A 203 -16.84 2.40 -13.17
C SER A 203 -16.52 3.63 -12.35
N VAL A 204 -15.48 3.55 -11.52
CA VAL A 204 -15.02 4.63 -10.64
C VAL A 204 -13.55 4.93 -10.89
N PRO A 205 -13.11 6.20 -10.79
CA PRO A 205 -11.73 6.58 -11.06
C PRO A 205 -10.79 6.07 -9.96
N ALA A 206 -9.88 5.16 -10.30
CA ALA A 206 -8.96 4.56 -9.33
C ALA A 206 -7.75 5.46 -9.02
N ALA A 207 -7.35 6.31 -9.98
CA ALA A 207 -6.11 7.09 -9.90
C ALA A 207 -6.01 7.95 -8.63
N ARG A 208 -7.09 8.64 -8.25
CA ARG A 208 -7.10 9.51 -7.06
C ARG A 208 -6.93 8.73 -5.77
N VAL A 209 -7.54 7.55 -5.66
CA VAL A 209 -7.47 6.70 -4.45
C VAL A 209 -6.07 6.12 -4.31
N PHE A 210 -5.50 5.55 -5.38
CA PHE A 210 -4.13 5.02 -5.35
C PHE A 210 -3.07 6.11 -5.19
N GLN A 211 -3.28 7.32 -5.72
CA GLN A 211 -2.39 8.46 -5.46
C GLN A 211 -2.37 8.85 -3.98
N LYS A 212 -3.53 8.87 -3.31
CA LYS A 212 -3.63 9.09 -1.87
C LYS A 212 -2.91 8.00 -1.09
N ALA A 213 -3.13 6.73 -1.45
CA ALA A 213 -2.44 5.58 -0.85
C ALA A 213 -0.91 5.70 -0.99
N ASN A 214 -0.40 5.98 -2.19
CA ASN A 214 1.03 6.14 -2.45
C ASN A 214 1.62 7.34 -1.69
N ARG A 215 0.91 8.48 -1.64
CA ARG A 215 1.34 9.64 -0.86
C ARG A 215 1.45 9.29 0.62
N SER A 216 0.47 8.57 1.18
CA SER A 216 0.50 8.09 2.57
C SER A 216 1.71 7.18 2.80
N LEU A 217 1.98 6.24 1.88
CA LEU A 217 3.15 5.36 1.96
C LEU A 217 4.46 6.15 2.07
N TRP A 218 4.68 7.13 1.17
CA TRP A 218 5.91 7.93 1.17
C TRP A 218 6.06 8.82 2.39
N ILE A 219 4.96 9.41 2.89
CA ILE A 219 4.99 10.20 4.11
C ILE A 219 5.36 9.31 5.30
N THR A 220 4.70 8.15 5.45
CA THR A 220 4.99 7.23 6.56
C THR A 220 6.41 6.68 6.49
N LEU A 221 6.89 6.29 5.31
CA LEU A 221 8.28 5.87 5.11
C LEU A 221 9.28 6.98 5.39
N GLY A 222 8.97 8.22 4.98
CA GLY A 222 9.80 9.40 5.26
C GLY A 222 9.90 9.69 6.75
N VAL A 223 8.78 9.67 7.47
CA VAL A 223 8.73 9.86 8.93
C VAL A 223 9.52 8.77 9.65
N PHE A 224 9.28 7.49 9.33
CA PHE A 224 10.05 6.40 9.94
C PHE A 224 11.55 6.53 9.63
N SER A 225 11.89 6.84 8.37
CA SER A 225 13.29 7.00 7.99
C SER A 225 13.96 8.14 8.76
N GLY A 226 13.26 9.25 8.95
CA GLY A 226 13.74 10.39 9.75
C GLY A 226 13.97 10.03 11.22
N VAL A 227 13.01 9.37 11.87
CA VAL A 227 13.12 8.92 13.27
C VAL A 227 14.32 8.00 13.46
N PHE A 228 14.51 7.04 12.56
CA PHE A 228 15.65 6.12 12.63
C PHE A 228 16.98 6.79 12.32
N ALA A 229 17.04 7.72 11.37
CA ALA A 229 18.25 8.49 11.10
C ALA A 229 18.71 9.25 12.34
N ILE A 230 17.76 9.88 13.06
CA ILE A 230 18.03 10.55 14.35
C ILE A 230 18.50 9.53 15.39
N ALA A 231 17.85 8.37 15.51
CA ALA A 231 18.26 7.33 16.45
C ALA A 231 19.69 6.83 16.18
N ILE A 232 20.03 6.53 14.92
CA ILE A 232 21.38 6.11 14.52
C ILE A 232 22.40 7.20 14.84
N LEU A 233 22.09 8.47 14.58
CA LEU A 233 22.95 9.59 14.93
C LEU A 233 23.21 9.64 16.44
N LEU A 234 22.15 9.63 17.25
CA LEU A 234 22.25 9.72 18.71
C LEU A 234 23.01 8.54 19.30
N VAL A 235 22.73 7.31 18.86
CA VAL A 235 23.43 6.12 19.33
C VAL A 235 24.91 6.15 18.93
N ASN A 236 25.25 6.59 17.71
CA ASN A 236 26.65 6.71 17.30
C ASN A 236 27.39 7.80 18.10
N LEU A 237 26.76 8.93 18.37
CA LEU A 237 27.35 9.99 19.21
C LEU A 237 27.59 9.49 20.62
N TRP A 238 26.61 8.78 21.19
CA TRP A 238 26.71 8.16 22.52
C TRP A 238 27.82 7.11 22.57
N LEU A 239 27.81 6.13 21.66
CA LEU A 239 28.84 5.08 21.58
C LEU A 239 30.25 5.68 21.39
N LYS A 240 30.39 6.70 20.53
CA LYS A 240 31.67 7.38 20.32
C LYS A 240 32.16 8.07 21.59
N ARG A 241 31.27 8.71 22.35
CA ARG A 241 31.61 9.48 23.55
C ARG A 241 31.93 8.60 24.76
N TYR A 242 31.15 7.54 24.98
CA TYR A 242 31.18 6.74 26.21
C TYR A 242 31.93 5.41 26.07
N VAL A 243 32.09 4.88 24.85
CA VAL A 243 32.76 3.57 24.64
C VAL A 243 34.03 3.72 23.82
N VAL A 244 33.92 4.23 22.58
CA VAL A 244 35.05 4.22 21.62
C VAL A 244 36.19 5.14 22.07
N ARG A 245 35.89 6.38 22.50
CA ARG A 245 36.93 7.34 22.93
C ARG A 245 37.69 6.85 24.17
N PRO A 246 37.05 6.40 25.27
CA PRO A 246 37.75 5.85 26.42
C PRO A 246 38.64 4.63 26.06
N ILE A 247 38.12 3.67 25.30
CA ILE A 247 38.88 2.49 24.89
C ILE A 247 40.12 2.87 24.06
N ASN A 248 39.98 3.79 23.11
CA ASN A 248 41.12 4.24 22.30
C ASN A 248 42.19 4.95 23.15
N ARG A 249 41.79 5.71 24.18
CA ARG A 249 42.74 6.33 25.11
C ARG A 249 43.47 5.29 25.94
N MET A 250 42.75 4.30 26.46
CA MET A 250 43.36 3.19 27.20
C MET A 250 44.35 2.42 26.31
N ALA A 251 44.00 2.15 25.06
CA ALA A 251 44.90 1.51 24.11
C ALA A 251 46.18 2.33 23.88
N ALA A 252 46.05 3.65 23.73
CA ALA A 252 47.21 4.54 23.60
C ALA A 252 48.09 4.58 24.87
N THR A 253 47.49 4.63 26.06
CA THR A 253 48.23 4.56 27.33
C THR A 253 48.95 3.22 27.49
N ALA A 254 48.30 2.11 27.12
CA ALA A 254 48.92 0.79 27.18
C ALA A 254 50.16 0.70 26.25
N GLU A 255 50.08 1.26 25.04
CA GLU A 255 51.20 1.35 24.09
C GLU A 255 52.37 2.18 24.64
N ALA A 256 52.07 3.29 25.33
CA ALA A 256 53.09 4.10 26.00
C ALA A 256 53.79 3.33 27.14
N VAL A 257 53.01 2.60 27.96
CA VAL A 257 53.56 1.76 29.03
C VAL A 257 54.43 0.63 28.45
N SER A 258 54.02 -0.01 27.35
CA SER A 258 54.82 -1.08 26.73
C SER A 258 56.11 -0.60 26.08
N THR A 259 56.15 0.66 25.62
CA THR A 259 57.35 1.28 25.06
C THR A 259 58.30 1.88 26.11
N GLY A 260 57.95 1.79 27.39
CA GLY A 260 58.83 2.13 28.51
C GLY A 260 58.39 3.33 29.35
N ASP A 261 57.31 4.03 28.97
CA ASP A 261 56.73 5.10 29.78
C ASP A 261 55.87 4.53 30.91
N THR A 262 56.53 4.10 31.99
CA THR A 262 55.86 3.51 33.16
C THR A 262 55.06 4.53 34.00
N GLN A 263 55.19 5.83 33.71
CA GLN A 263 54.48 6.90 34.43
C GLN A 263 53.10 7.20 33.85
N ALA A 264 52.80 6.74 32.63
CA ALA A 264 51.49 6.96 32.00
C ALA A 264 50.35 6.33 32.82
N GLU A 265 49.33 7.11 33.18
CA GLU A 265 48.21 6.67 34.02
C GLU A 265 46.93 6.43 33.21
N PHE A 266 46.21 5.35 33.53
CA PHE A 266 44.89 5.10 32.96
C PHE A 266 43.85 5.94 33.73
N VAL A 267 43.44 7.09 33.18
CA VAL A 267 42.43 7.94 33.81
C VAL A 267 41.05 7.28 33.74
N LYS A 268 40.33 7.18 34.86
CA LYS A 268 38.95 6.68 34.93
C LYS A 268 37.94 7.79 34.61
N TRP A 269 36.98 7.50 33.71
CA TRP A 269 35.99 8.47 33.22
C TRP A 269 34.53 8.05 33.47
N SER A 270 34.31 6.80 33.89
CA SER A 270 32.99 6.23 34.13
C SER A 270 33.11 5.18 35.22
N ASP A 271 31.99 4.86 35.87
CA ASP A 271 31.87 3.78 36.86
C ASP A 271 31.21 2.51 36.28
N ASP A 272 30.99 2.50 34.96
CA ASP A 272 30.50 1.35 34.19
C ASP A 272 31.58 0.27 33.95
N GLU A 273 31.29 -0.68 33.05
CA GLU A 273 32.23 -1.74 32.64
C GLU A 273 33.54 -1.19 32.09
N VAL A 274 33.53 -0.06 31.39
CA VAL A 274 34.74 0.62 30.89
C VAL A 274 35.53 1.22 32.05
N GLY A 275 34.85 1.76 33.06
CA GLY A 275 35.43 2.17 34.33
C GLY A 275 36.17 1.05 35.06
N LYS A 276 35.48 -0.07 35.26
CA LYS A 276 36.04 -1.27 35.92
C LYS A 276 37.23 -1.85 35.15
N LEU A 277 37.20 -1.76 33.82
CA LEU A 277 38.34 -2.14 32.98
C LEU A 277 39.53 -1.22 33.23
N THR A 278 39.29 0.10 33.31
CA THR A 278 40.34 1.10 33.62
C THR A 278 41.04 0.80 34.94
N ASP A 279 40.26 0.51 36.00
CA ASP A 279 40.80 0.15 37.32
C ASP A 279 41.70 -1.10 37.26
N SER A 280 41.30 -2.08 36.45
CA SER A 280 42.07 -3.31 36.28
C SER A 280 43.38 -3.09 35.51
N PHE A 281 43.38 -2.24 34.49
CA PHE A 281 44.60 -1.83 33.77
C PHE A 281 45.57 -1.04 34.66
N ASN A 282 45.08 -0.16 35.53
CA ASN A 282 45.93 0.55 36.49
C ASN A 282 46.61 -0.40 37.48
N ARG A 283 45.88 -1.39 38.01
CA ARG A 283 46.46 -2.42 38.90
C ARG A 283 47.55 -3.24 38.20
N MET A 284 47.36 -3.57 36.93
CA MET A 284 48.35 -4.28 36.12
C MET A 284 49.61 -3.42 35.90
N ARG A 285 49.44 -2.14 35.55
CA ARG A 285 50.56 -1.19 35.37
C ARG A 285 51.41 -1.09 36.65
N LEU A 286 50.77 -0.90 37.80
CA LEU A 286 51.46 -0.80 39.09
C LEU A 286 52.26 -2.07 39.41
N SER A 287 51.66 -3.25 39.18
CA SER A 287 52.34 -4.53 39.35
C SER A 287 53.58 -4.66 38.46
N LEU A 288 53.49 -4.25 37.19
CA LEU A 288 54.60 -4.25 36.24
C LEU A 288 55.73 -3.29 36.66
N GLN A 289 55.38 -2.08 37.08
CA GLN A 289 56.33 -1.08 37.56
C GLN A 289 57.10 -1.59 38.80
N MET A 290 56.40 -2.21 39.75
CA MET A 290 57.04 -2.82 40.93
C MET A 290 57.99 -3.96 40.55
N ALA A 291 57.60 -4.82 39.60
CA ALA A 291 58.43 -5.91 39.11
C ALA A 291 59.72 -5.41 38.43
N MET A 292 59.60 -4.39 37.57
CA MET A 292 60.75 -3.74 36.91
C MET A 292 61.71 -3.11 37.93
N GLN A 293 61.20 -2.35 38.89
CA GLN A 293 62.02 -1.75 39.96
C GLN A 293 62.75 -2.82 40.78
N ARG A 294 62.11 -3.96 41.06
CA ARG A 294 62.73 -5.06 41.80
C ARG A 294 63.89 -5.68 41.00
N LEU A 295 63.71 -5.88 39.70
CA LEU A 295 64.77 -6.35 38.80
C LEU A 295 65.96 -5.39 38.74
N GLU A 296 65.71 -4.07 38.62
CA GLU A 296 66.77 -3.06 38.64
C GLU A 296 67.54 -3.03 39.96
N ARG A 297 66.85 -3.12 41.10
CA ARG A 297 67.48 -3.21 42.42
C ARG A 297 68.39 -4.44 42.53
N HIS A 298 67.94 -5.60 42.03
CA HIS A 298 68.77 -6.82 41.97
C HIS A 298 69.99 -6.65 41.04
N ARG A 299 69.81 -5.99 39.89
CA ARG A 299 70.90 -5.73 38.92
C ARG A 299 71.95 -4.77 39.48
N ARG A 300 71.53 -3.71 40.20
CA ARG A 300 72.41 -2.78 40.93
C ARG A 300 73.18 -3.49 42.05
N LYS A 301 72.52 -4.35 42.83
CA LYS A 301 73.20 -5.15 43.88
C LYS A 301 74.29 -6.08 43.31
N ARG A 302 74.04 -6.76 42.18
CA ARG A 302 75.07 -7.59 41.50
C ARG A 302 76.23 -6.77 40.93
N LYS A 303 76.00 -5.59 40.35
CA LYS A 303 77.09 -4.72 39.88
C LYS A 303 77.94 -4.16 41.03
N GLY A 304 77.32 -3.80 42.16
CA GLY A 304 78.04 -3.33 43.35
C GLY A 304 78.92 -4.38 44.03
N SER A 305 78.55 -5.66 43.97
CA SER A 305 79.38 -6.76 44.50
C SER A 305 80.52 -7.19 43.56
N SER A 306 80.48 -6.79 42.28
CA SER A 306 81.47 -7.19 41.27
C SER A 306 82.62 -6.18 41.11
N GLY A 307 82.46 -4.94 41.60
CA GLY A 307 83.49 -3.90 41.58
C GLY A 307 84.29 -3.75 42.88
N ALA A 308 84.01 -4.59 43.89
CA ALA A 308 84.75 -4.63 45.16
C ALA A 308 85.80 -5.76 45.19
N GLY A 309 86.16 -6.30 44.02
CA GLY A 309 87.08 -7.44 43.85
C GLY A 309 88.19 -7.19 42.84
N SER A 310 88.70 -5.97 42.77
CA SER A 310 89.93 -5.59 42.06
C SER A 310 90.71 -4.57 42.88
#